data_AF-N2JCC5-F1
#
_entry.id   AF-N2JCC5-F1
#
_cell.length_a   1.000
_cell.length_b   1.000
_cell.length_c   1.000
_cell.angle_alpha   90.00
_cell.angle_beta   90.00
_cell.angle_gamma   90.00
#
_symmetry.space_group_name_H-M   'P 1'
#
loop_
_entity.id
_entity.type
_entity.pdbx_description
1 polymer ?
#
loop_
_entity_poly.entity_id
_entity_poly.type
_entity_poly.pdbx_seq_one_letter_code
_entity_poly.pdbx_strand_id
1 'polypeptide(L)'
;MTTETPYLLDQLELADMLEIDGLHAANFTLNDDLLDQADAAAEADESFESEEIVLTIEALDGRERKRWQFSYNSVMEAEHDAAANSWLIEGHRLVCFEAIGADSEDE
;
A
#
# COMPACT_ATOMS: atom_id res chain seq x y z
N MET A 1 -20.65 4.04 -9.87
CA MET A 1 -20.25 4.56 -8.55
C MET A 1 -20.07 3.37 -7.61
N THR A 2 -19.15 2.46 -7.93
CA THR A 2 -18.66 1.48 -6.95
C THR A 2 -17.75 2.27 -6.04
N THR A 3 -18.23 2.52 -4.82
CA THR A 3 -17.38 3.03 -3.74
C THR A 3 -16.52 1.86 -3.28
N GLU A 4 -15.53 1.51 -4.13
CA GLU A 4 -14.48 0.56 -3.79
C GLU A 4 -13.83 1.11 -2.52
N THR A 5 -13.79 0.32 -1.46
CA THR A 5 -13.07 0.73 -0.26
C THR A 5 -11.61 0.81 -0.67
N PRO A 6 -10.93 1.97 -0.57
CA PRO A 6 -9.57 2.09 -1.08
C PRO A 6 -8.68 1.16 -0.27
N TYR A 7 -8.21 0.10 -0.91
CA TYR A 7 -7.21 -0.78 -0.33
C TYR A 7 -5.88 -0.04 -0.26
N LEU A 8 -5.08 -0.35 0.76
CA LEU A 8 -3.73 0.20 0.89
C LEU A 8 -2.90 -0.04 -0.38
N LEU A 9 -3.12 -1.19 -1.03
CA LEU A 9 -2.40 -1.58 -2.24
C LEU A 9 -2.62 -0.61 -3.41
N ASP A 10 -3.87 -0.25 -3.69
CA ASP A 10 -4.27 0.71 -4.72
C ASP A 10 -3.58 2.07 -4.51
N GLN A 11 -3.53 2.52 -3.26
CA GLN A 11 -2.88 3.77 -2.88
C GLN A 11 -1.36 3.69 -3.01
N LEU A 12 -0.75 2.53 -2.77
CA LEU A 12 0.68 2.32 -2.93
C LEU A 12 1.11 2.28 -4.40
N GLU A 13 0.24 1.80 -5.30
CA GLU A 13 0.51 1.83 -6.75
C GLU A 13 0.56 3.26 -7.30
N LEU A 14 -0.25 4.16 -6.75
CA LEU A 14 -0.29 5.58 -7.11
C LEU A 14 0.70 6.45 -6.33
N ALA A 15 1.22 5.94 -5.20
CA ALA A 15 2.17 6.65 -4.37
C ALA A 15 3.57 6.67 -5.00
N ASP A 16 4.27 7.79 -4.84
CA ASP A 16 5.73 7.88 -5.11
C ASP A 16 6.53 7.86 -3.80
N MET A 17 5.87 8.22 -2.70
CA MET A 17 6.47 8.34 -1.39
C MET A 17 5.50 7.84 -0.32
N LEU A 18 6.02 7.23 0.73
CA LEU A 18 5.22 6.84 1.89
C LEU A 18 5.91 7.25 3.19
N GLU A 19 5.14 7.40 4.25
CA GLU A 19 5.66 7.53 5.61
C GLU A 19 5.21 6.35 6.45
N ILE A 20 6.14 5.76 7.21
CA ILE A 20 5.88 4.68 8.16
C ILE A 20 6.30 5.12 9.57
N ASP A 21 5.35 5.18 10.51
CA ASP A 21 5.61 5.58 11.90
C ASP A 21 6.32 6.95 12.04
N GLY A 22 6.07 7.89 11.11
CA GLY A 22 6.74 9.19 11.05
C GLY A 22 8.07 9.21 10.28
N LEU A 23 8.50 8.09 9.68
CA LEU A 23 9.70 8.00 8.85
C LEU A 23 9.33 8.01 7.37
N HIS A 24 9.88 8.97 6.63
CA HIS A 24 9.68 9.06 5.19
C HIS A 24 10.51 7.99 4.46
N ALA A 25 9.81 7.14 3.71
CA ALA A 25 10.37 6.13 2.84
C ALA A 25 10.05 6.49 1.39
N ALA A 26 11.08 6.88 0.64
CA ALA A 26 11.00 7.05 -0.80
C ALA A 26 11.38 5.78 -1.57
N ASN A 27 11.82 4.73 -0.86
CA ASN A 27 12.33 3.51 -1.47
C ASN A 27 11.49 2.32 -1.01
N PHE A 28 10.40 2.07 -1.71
CA PHE A 28 9.56 0.90 -1.51
C PHE A 28 9.40 0.12 -2.81
N THR A 29 9.00 -1.13 -2.70
CA THR A 29 8.82 -2.03 -3.84
C THR A 29 7.64 -2.93 -3.57
N LEU A 30 6.80 -3.09 -4.59
CA LEU A 30 5.69 -4.02 -4.60
C LEU A 30 6.06 -5.28 -5.36
N ASN A 31 5.52 -6.42 -4.94
CA ASN A 31 5.68 -7.70 -5.63
C ASN A 31 4.69 -7.78 -6.80
N ASP A 32 5.12 -7.32 -7.96
CA ASP A 32 4.34 -7.29 -9.21
C ASP A 32 3.69 -8.62 -9.58
N ASP A 33 4.39 -9.75 -9.39
CA ASP A 33 3.83 -11.09 -9.66
C ASP A 33 2.61 -11.39 -8.78
N LEU A 34 2.68 -10.96 -7.52
CA LEU A 34 1.59 -11.14 -6.56
C LEU A 34 0.44 -10.18 -6.83
N LEU A 35 0.73 -8.97 -7.31
CA LEU A 35 -0.30 -8.01 -7.75
C LEU A 35 -1.05 -8.54 -8.98
N ASP A 36 -0.33 -9.04 -9.98
CA ASP A 36 -0.93 -9.61 -11.20
C ASP A 36 -1.83 -10.80 -10.86
N GLN A 37 -1.43 -11.66 -9.92
CA GLN A 37 -2.28 -12.74 -9.42
C GLN A 37 -3.53 -12.25 -8.69
N ALA A 38 -3.39 -11.19 -7.87
CA ALA A 38 -4.51 -10.60 -7.15
C ALA A 38 -5.52 -9.97 -8.11
N ASP A 39 -5.05 -9.26 -9.13
CA ASP A 39 -5.88 -8.65 -10.16
C ASP A 39 -6.60 -9.72 -10.99
N ALA A 40 -5.88 -10.75 -11.45
CA ALA A 40 -6.46 -11.87 -12.19
C ALA A 40 -7.53 -12.62 -11.38
N ALA A 41 -7.34 -12.77 -10.07
CA ALA A 41 -8.34 -13.36 -9.18
C ALA A 41 -9.56 -12.43 -9.02
N ALA A 42 -9.36 -11.12 -8.87
CA ALA A 42 -10.45 -10.15 -8.81
C ALA A 42 -11.27 -10.13 -10.12
N GLU A 43 -10.62 -10.19 -11.28
CA GLU A 43 -11.27 -10.34 -12.59
C GLU A 43 -12.10 -11.63 -12.70
N ALA A 44 -11.65 -12.69 -12.02
CA ALA A 44 -12.32 -13.98 -11.96
C ALA A 44 -13.44 -14.07 -10.89
N ASP A 45 -13.70 -12.99 -10.13
CA ASP A 45 -14.60 -12.96 -8.96
C ASP A 45 -14.15 -13.95 -7.86
N GLU A 46 -12.84 -14.19 -7.75
CA GLU A 46 -12.22 -15.07 -6.77
C GLU A 46 -11.52 -14.26 -5.66
N SER A 47 -11.59 -14.77 -4.42
CA SER A 47 -10.85 -14.18 -3.30
C SER A 47 -9.38 -14.58 -3.39
N PHE A 48 -8.49 -13.58 -3.44
CA PHE A 48 -7.06 -13.79 -3.40
C PHE A 48 -6.50 -13.50 -2.00
N GLU A 49 -5.70 -14.43 -1.49
CA GLU A 49 -5.08 -14.34 -0.17
C GLU A 49 -3.67 -14.96 -0.26
N SER A 50 -2.66 -14.25 0.23
CA SER A 50 -1.27 -14.73 0.21
C SER A 50 -0.50 -14.29 1.45
N GLU A 51 0.32 -15.19 1.99
CA GLU A 51 1.26 -14.90 3.08
C GLU A 51 2.62 -14.38 2.58
N GLU A 52 2.79 -14.28 1.25
CA GLU A 52 4.01 -13.77 0.64
C GLU A 52 4.15 -12.25 0.82
N ILE A 53 5.39 -11.78 0.88
CA ILE A 53 5.71 -10.35 1.03
C ILE A 53 5.30 -9.62 -0.25
N VAL A 54 4.26 -8.79 -0.13
CA VAL A 54 3.80 -7.92 -1.23
C VAL A 54 4.50 -6.58 -1.19
N LEU A 55 4.77 -6.06 0.01
CA LEU A 55 5.26 -4.70 0.21
C LEU A 55 6.56 -4.72 0.99
N THR A 56 7.61 -4.17 0.39
CA THR A 56 8.89 -3.92 1.05
C THR A 56 9.14 -2.42 1.10
N ILE A 57 9.38 -1.90 2.30
CA ILE A 57 9.61 -0.48 2.54
C ILE A 57 11.02 -0.30 3.11
N GLU A 58 11.77 0.65 2.56
CA GLU A 58 13.08 1.05 3.09
C GLU A 58 13.10 2.55 3.38
N ALA A 59 13.35 2.91 4.65
CA ALA A 59 13.50 4.29 5.11
C ALA A 59 14.88 4.54 5.72
N LEU A 60 15.27 5.82 5.76
CA LEU A 60 16.48 6.27 6.45
C LEU A 60 16.09 6.98 7.74
N ASP A 61 16.45 6.39 8.88
CA ASP A 61 16.38 7.01 10.20
C ASP A 61 17.74 7.62 10.54
N GLY A 62 17.95 8.86 10.11
CA GLY A 62 19.21 9.57 10.28
C GLY A 62 20.37 8.96 9.47
N ARG A 63 21.09 8.00 10.07
CA ARG A 63 22.20 7.26 9.41
C ARG A 63 21.91 5.77 9.23
N GLU A 64 20.82 5.30 9.82
CA GLU A 64 20.46 3.88 9.82
C GLU A 64 19.38 3.61 8.77
N ARG A 65 19.51 2.51 8.03
CA ARG A 65 18.47 2.05 7.11
C ARG A 65 17.54 1.12 7.87
N LYS A 66 16.25 1.45 7.89
CA LYS A 66 15.20 0.57 8.39
C LYS A 66 14.45 -0.03 7.21
N ARG A 67 14.11 -1.31 7.33
CA ARG A 67 13.36 -2.06 6.34
C ARG A 67 12.16 -2.71 7.02
N TRP A 68 10.99 -2.55 6.43
CA TRP A 68 9.77 -3.24 6.80
C TRP A 68 9.29 -4.08 5.63
N GLN A 69 8.67 -5.21 5.92
CA GLN A 69 8.14 -6.14 4.94
C GLN A 69 6.79 -6.60 5.45
N PHE A 70 5.78 -6.47 4.60
CA PHE A 70 4.40 -6.83 4.93
C PHE A 70 3.90 -7.85 3.91
N SER A 71 3.19 -8.87 4.40
CA SER A 71 2.56 -9.85 3.54
C SER A 71 1.32 -9.26 2.86
N TYR A 72 0.88 -9.87 1.77
CA TYR A 72 -0.38 -9.47 1.11
C TYR A 72 -1.55 -9.50 2.08
N ASN A 73 -1.67 -10.56 2.88
CA ASN A 73 -2.72 -10.66 3.88
C ASN A 73 -2.66 -9.52 4.91
N SER A 74 -1.47 -9.19 5.46
CA SER A 74 -1.32 -8.04 6.37
C SER A 74 -1.76 -6.72 5.71
N VAL A 75 -1.43 -6.52 4.43
CA VAL A 75 -1.79 -5.31 3.68
C VAL A 75 -3.31 -5.22 3.44
N MET A 76 -3.95 -6.36 3.17
CA MET A 76 -5.41 -6.44 3.03
C MET A 76 -6.16 -6.28 4.36
N GLU A 77 -5.56 -6.72 5.46
CA GLU A 77 -6.09 -6.53 6.82
C GLU A 77 -5.83 -5.11 7.36
N ALA A 78 -5.12 -4.26 6.61
CA ALA A 78 -4.79 -2.91 7.07
C ALA A 78 -6.05 -2.04 7.24
N GLU A 79 -6.18 -1.39 8.39
CA GLU A 79 -7.33 -0.55 8.69
C GLU A 79 -7.11 0.86 8.10
N HIS A 80 -8.00 1.26 7.17
CA HIS A 80 -7.96 2.58 6.57
C HIS A 80 -8.61 3.64 7.48
N ASP A 81 -7.84 4.67 7.81
CA ASP A 81 -8.27 5.87 8.52
C ASP A 81 -8.41 7.03 7.52
N ALA A 82 -9.64 7.26 7.07
CA ALA A 82 -9.95 8.34 6.11
C ALA A 82 -9.76 9.76 6.68
N ALA A 83 -9.71 9.92 8.01
CA ALA A 83 -9.52 11.23 8.63
C ALA A 83 -8.04 11.68 8.58
N ALA A 84 -7.13 10.72 8.72
CA ALA A 84 -5.69 10.93 8.62
C ALA A 84 -5.10 10.54 7.25
N ASN A 85 -5.92 9.99 6.35
CA ASN A 85 -5.50 9.37 5.09
C ASN A 85 -4.34 8.39 5.31
N SER A 86 -4.52 7.50 6.29
CA SER A 86 -3.47 6.61 6.79
C SER A 86 -3.99 5.19 6.99
N TRP A 87 -3.13 4.20 6.84
CA TRP A 87 -3.44 2.79 7.05
C TRP A 87 -2.71 2.24 8.26
N LEU A 88 -3.40 1.48 9.09
CA LEU A 88 -2.82 0.79 10.24
C LEU A 88 -2.59 -0.68 9.90
N ILE A 89 -1.33 -1.09 9.81
CA ILE A 89 -0.90 -2.46 9.50
C ILE A 89 0.05 -2.98 10.57
N GLU A 90 -0.27 -4.10 11.20
CA GLU A 90 0.58 -4.72 12.25
C GLU A 90 1.04 -3.74 13.36
N GLY A 91 0.24 -2.71 13.65
CA GLY A 91 0.56 -1.65 14.62
C GLY A 91 1.43 -0.50 14.10
N HIS A 92 1.79 -0.51 12.82
CA HIS A 92 2.47 0.59 12.13
C HIS A 92 1.47 1.44 11.35
N ARG A 93 1.65 2.76 11.42
CA ARG A 93 0.88 3.71 10.61
C ARG A 93 1.62 4.01 9.32
N LEU A 94 0.97 3.74 8.20
CA LEU A 94 1.41 4.09 6.85
C LEU A 94 0.62 5.29 6.34
N VAL A 95 1.30 6.25 5.72
CA VAL A 95 0.69 7.37 5.01
C VAL A 95 1.24 7.36 3.61
N CYS A 96 0.39 7.11 2.62
CA CYS A 96 0.76 7.19 1.22
C CYS A 96 0.71 8.66 0.77
N PHE A 97 1.78 9.13 0.15
CA PHE A 97 1.83 10.43 -0.51
C PHE A 97 1.80 10.19 -2.01
N GLU A 98 0.64 10.45 -2.61
CA GLU A 98 0.49 10.47 -4.05
C GLU A 98 1.38 11.57 -4.66
N ALA A 99 1.97 11.28 -5.82
CA ALA A 99 2.64 12.30 -6.60
C ALA A 99 1.63 13.03 -7.50
N ILE A 100 0.65 13.73 -6.92
CA ILE A 100 -0.39 14.55 -7.60
C ILE A 100 -0.61 14.07 -9.05
N GLY A 101 -1.12 12.86 -9.17
CA GLY A 101 -1.32 12.20 -10.45
C GLY A 101 -2.72 12.51 -10.93
N ALA A 102 -2.98 13.78 -11.25
CA ALA A 102 -4.19 14.30 -11.89
C ALA A 102 -5.43 13.45 -11.65
N ASP A 103 -6.15 13.78 -10.57
CA ASP A 103 -7.59 13.57 -10.47
C ASP A 103 -8.20 13.75 -11.88
N SER A 104 -8.57 12.63 -12.50
CA SER A 104 -9.33 12.65 -13.74
C SER A 104 -10.80 12.73 -13.33
N GLU A 105 -11.18 13.87 -12.75
CA GLU A 105 -12.53 14.41 -12.86
C GLU A 105 -12.76 14.87 -14.31
N ASP A 106 -13.19 13.94 -15.16
CA ASP A 106 -14.05 14.09 -16.36
C ASP A 106 -14.11 12.68 -16.99
N GLU A 107 -15.22 11.95 -17.11
CA GLU A 107 -16.52 12.28 -17.72
C GLU A 107 -17.70 11.48 -17.13
#